data_AF-A0A258KJX4-F1
#
_entry.id   AF-A0A258KJX4-F1
#
_cell.length_a   1.000
_cell.length_b   1.000
_cell.length_c   1.000
_cell.angle_alpha   90.00
_cell.angle_beta   90.00
_cell.angle_gamma   90.00
#
_symmetry.space_group_name_H-M   'P 1'
#
loop_
_entity.id
_entity.type
_entity.pdbx_description
1 polymer ?
#
loop_
_entity_poly.entity_id
_entity_poly.type
_entity_poly.pdbx_seq_one_letter_code
_entity_poly.pdbx_strand_id
1 'polypeptide(L)' 'MTVDESTYKGGTNGSFHPMAWYRDFEGGRSFYTALGHADEKYTNPLFLKHILEGIRYAMGRKS' A
#
# COMPACT_ATOMS: atom_id res chain seq x y z
N MET A 1 -3.59 -0.38 -7.13
CA MET A 1 -4.84 0.22 -6.63
C MET A 1 -4.62 1.70 -6.43
N THR A 2 -5.46 2.53 -7.03
CA THR A 2 -5.40 4.00 -6.93
C THR A 2 -6.72 4.53 -6.37
N VAL A 3 -6.68 5.68 -5.71
CA VAL A 3 -7.88 6.42 -5.32
C VAL A 3 -8.41 7.18 -6.54
N ASP A 4 -9.74 7.17 -6.73
CA ASP A 4 -10.40 8.09 -7.65
C ASP A 4 -10.77 9.38 -6.92
N GLU A 5 -9.95 10.42 -7.10
CA GLU A 5 -10.16 11.72 -6.46
C GLU A 5 -11.39 12.47 -6.97
N SER A 6 -12.03 12.04 -8.07
CA SER A 6 -13.30 12.64 -8.53
C SER A 6 -14.49 12.30 -7.63
N THR A 7 -14.34 11.28 -6.78
CA THR A 7 -15.43 10.78 -5.92
C THR A 7 -15.54 11.49 -4.56
N TYR A 8 -14.60 12.39 -4.23
CA TYR A 8 -14.61 13.14 -2.97
C TYR A 8 -14.03 14.56 -3.12
N LYS A 9 -14.27 15.41 -2.12
CA LYS A 9 -13.76 16.79 -2.11
C LYS A 9 -12.39 16.85 -1.44
N GLY A 10 -11.46 17.60 -2.03
CA GLY A 10 -10.15 17.92 -1.42
C GLY A 10 -8.98 17.09 -1.92
N GLY A 11 -9.15 16.24 -2.95
CA GLY A 11 -8.03 15.59 -3.64
C GLY A 11 -7.15 16.58 -4.40
N THR A 12 -5.83 16.41 -4.30
CA THR A 12 -4.83 17.25 -4.98
C THR A 12 -3.73 16.44 -5.68
N ASN A 13 -3.84 15.10 -5.70
CA ASN A 13 -2.84 14.21 -6.29
C ASN A 13 -3.14 13.87 -7.76
N GLY A 14 -4.32 14.26 -8.25
CA GLY A 14 -4.72 14.06 -9.64
C GLY A 14 -5.18 12.64 -9.92
N SER A 15 -5.19 12.25 -11.20
CA SER A 15 -5.75 10.96 -11.65
C SER A 15 -4.91 9.75 -11.24
N PHE A 16 -3.66 9.95 -10.82
CA PHE A 16 -2.78 8.88 -10.37
C PHE A 16 -2.40 9.06 -8.90
N HIS A 17 -3.24 8.51 -8.02
CA HIS A 17 -3.03 8.51 -6.58
C HIS A 17 -2.98 7.05 -6.05
N PRO A 18 -1.82 6.37 -6.10
CA PRO A 18 -1.71 4.99 -5.63
C PRO A 18 -1.90 4.88 -4.11
N MET A 19 -2.75 3.95 -3.69
CA MET A 19 -2.97 3.62 -2.26
C MET A 19 -1.96 2.62 -1.71
N ALA A 20 -1.20 1.96 -2.58
CA ALA A 20 -0.11 1.08 -2.19
C ALA A 20 0.93 1.06 -3.32
N TRP A 21 2.19 1.04 -2.95
CA TRP A 21 3.30 0.96 -3.90
C TRP A 21 4.50 0.25 -3.27
N TYR A 22 5.40 -0.21 -4.11
CA TYR A 22 6.70 -0.72 -3.73
C TYR A 22 7.76 -0.09 -4.64
N ARG A 23 8.99 0.02 -4.15
CA ARG A 23 10.09 0.64 -4.89
C ARG A 23 11.43 0.04 -4.47
N ASP A 24 12.19 -0.41 -5.45
CA ASP A 24 13.62 -0.67 -5.33
C ASP A 24 14.38 0.64 -5.64
N PHE A 25 15.33 1.02 -4.80
CA PHE A 25 16.19 2.18 -5.04
C PHE A 25 17.57 1.98 -4.40
N GLU A 26 18.63 2.01 -5.21
CA GLU A 26 20.04 1.85 -4.78
C GLU A 26 20.28 0.66 -3.84
N GLY A 27 19.63 -0.48 -4.12
CA GLY A 27 19.75 -1.70 -3.31
C GLY A 27 18.83 -1.74 -2.08
N GLY A 28 18.19 -0.63 -1.73
CA GLY A 28 17.11 -0.57 -0.74
C GLY A 28 15.75 -0.95 -1.33
N ARG A 29 14.86 -1.45 -0.47
CA ARG A 29 13.47 -1.79 -0.80
C ARG A 29 12.51 -1.10 0.13
N SER A 30 11.53 -0.42 -0.44
CA SER A 30 10.47 0.26 0.30
C SER A 30 9.10 -0.25 -0.13
N PHE A 31 8.23 -0.47 0.84
CA PHE A 31 6.82 -0.78 0.65
C PHE A 31 5.99 0.22 1.42
N TYR A 32 4.89 0.67 0.82
CA TYR A 32 3.94 1.61 1.42
C TYR A 32 2.51 1.16 1.15
N THR A 33 1.64 1.35 2.14
CA THR A 33 0.20 1.22 1.98
C THR A 33 -0.54 2.26 2.82
N ALA A 34 -1.50 2.95 2.19
CA ALA A 34 -2.45 3.87 2.81
C ALA A 34 -3.74 3.18 3.26
N LEU A 35 -3.78 1.84 3.18
CA LEU A 35 -4.88 1.02 3.67
C LEU A 35 -4.83 0.89 5.20
N GLY A 36 -5.89 0.32 5.79
CA GLY A 36 -5.89 -0.04 7.21
C GLY A 36 -6.35 1.06 8.16
N HIS A 37 -7.02 2.11 7.66
CA HIS A 37 -7.60 3.14 8.53
C HIS A 37 -8.61 2.60 9.56
N ALA A 38 -9.36 1.56 9.19
CA ALA A 38 -10.37 0.95 10.06
C ALA A 38 -9.83 -0.32 10.75
N ASP A 39 -10.07 -0.43 12.06
CA ASP A 39 -9.54 -1.51 12.90
C ASP A 39 -9.95 -2.89 12.41
N GLU A 40 -11.16 -3.04 11.85
CA GLU A 40 -11.67 -4.31 11.34
C GLU A 40 -10.85 -4.84 10.16
N LYS A 41 -10.04 -3.99 9.50
CA LYS A 41 -9.13 -4.46 8.45
C LYS A 41 -8.08 -5.40 9.02
N TYR A 42 -7.66 -5.23 10.27
CA TYR A 42 -6.61 -6.05 10.90
C TYR A 42 -7.07 -7.46 11.32
N THR A 43 -8.34 -7.82 11.09
CA THR A 43 -8.81 -9.21 11.19
C THR A 43 -9.04 -9.84 9.81
N ASN A 44 -8.99 -9.06 8.73
CA ASN A 44 -9.20 -9.57 7.38
C ASN A 44 -7.94 -10.33 6.90
N PRO A 45 -8.05 -11.63 6.54
CA PRO A 45 -6.90 -12.44 6.15
C PRO A 45 -6.19 -11.93 4.89
N LEU A 46 -6.92 -11.30 3.96
CA LEU A 46 -6.32 -10.70 2.76
C LEU A 46 -5.50 -9.45 3.10
N PHE A 47 -5.97 -8.64 4.04
CA PHE A 47 -5.23 -7.46 4.47
C PHE A 47 -3.96 -7.83 5.26
N LEU A 48 -4.08 -8.82 6.16
CA LEU A 48 -2.92 -9.36 6.87
C LEU A 48 -1.88 -9.95 5.90
N LYS A 49 -2.33 -10.66 4.86
CA LYS A 49 -1.45 -11.17 3.80
C LYS A 49 -0.77 -10.02 3.04
N HIS A 50 -1.49 -8.97 2.68
CA HIS A 50 -0.92 -7.78 2.01
C HIS A 50 0.20 -7.14 2.82
N ILE A 51 0.00 -6.95 4.13
CA ILE A 51 1.04 -6.43 5.03
C ILE A 51 2.24 -7.39 5.08
N LEU A 52 1.99 -8.68 5.27
CA LEU A 52 3.05 -9.68 5.39
C LEU A 52 3.93 -9.74 4.14
N GLU A 53 3.33 -9.72 2.95
CA GLU A 53 4.08 -9.72 1.69
C GLU A 53 4.85 -8.42 1.48
N GLY A 54 4.28 -7.27 1.88
CA GLY A 54 4.99 -5.99 1.87
C GLY A 54 6.24 -5.99 2.76
N ILE A 55 6.13 -6.56 3.98
CA ILE A 55 7.27 -6.73 4.90
C ILE A 55 8.32 -7.67 4.28
N ARG A 56 7.91 -8.81 3.73
CA ARG A 56 8.82 -9.77 3.09
C ARG A 56 9.58 -9.13 1.93
N TYR A 57 8.88 -8.36 1.09
CA TYR A 57 9.51 -7.60 0.00
C TYR A 57 10.57 -6.64 0.53
N ALA A 58 10.22 -5.80 1.52
CA ALA A 58 11.15 -4.83 2.13
C ALA A 58 12.38 -5.50 2.77
N MET A 59 12.22 -6.71 3.32
CA MET A 59 13.32 -7.53 3.85
C MET A 59 14.22 -8.17 2.80
N GLY A 60 13.93 -8.02 1.50
CA GLY A 60 14.70 -8.68 0.45
C GLY A 60 14.32 -10.14 0.21
N ARG A 61 13.32 -10.68 0.93
CA ARG A 61 12.92 -12.08 0.81
C ARG A 61 12.13 -12.28 -0.48
N LYS A 62 12.54 -13.27 -1.28
CA LYS A 62 11.72 -13.78 -2.40
C LYS A 62 10.66 -14.70 -1.81
N SER A 63 9.39 -14.49 -2.16
CA SER A 63 8.32 -15.47 -1.96
C SER A 63 8.41 -16.59 -2.98
#